data_AF-A0A1L6I222-F1
#
_entry.id   AF-A0A1L6I222-F1
#
_cell.length_a   1.000
_cell.length_b   1.000
_cell.length_c   1.000
_cell.angle_alpha   90.00
_cell.angle_beta   90.00
_cell.angle_gamma   90.00
#
_symmetry.space_group_name_H-M   'P 1'
#
loop_
_entity.id
_entity.type
_entity.pdbx_description
1 polymer ?
#
loop_
_entity_poly.entity_id
_entity_poly.type
_entity_poly.pdbx_seq_one_letter_code
_entity_poly.pdbx_strand_id
1 'polypeptide(L)'
;MPEQITKYPDITLRVLKGAGAVCAEGAPQKILTQCPATRFCALPTGELCIYGIDEIKSMTQISASEIAAAVAPESQSDASPLFATWWVAGAVLGAGLITGFVFGNYRKKR
;
A
#
# COMPACT_ATOMS: atom_id res chain seq x y z
N MET A 1 -2.53 2.49 -21.25
CA MET A 1 -3.68 3.38 -20.97
C MET A 1 -3.14 4.43 -19.98
N PRO A 2 -2.51 5.53 -20.40
CA PRO A 2 -1.76 6.36 -19.44
C PRO A 2 -2.69 6.97 -18.37
N GLU A 3 -2.40 6.66 -17.11
CA GLU A 3 -3.02 7.23 -15.91
C GLU A 3 -1.99 8.10 -15.20
N GLN A 4 -2.39 9.28 -14.76
CA GLN A 4 -1.51 10.22 -14.06
C GLN A 4 -2.09 10.55 -12.68
N ILE A 5 -1.28 10.36 -11.65
CA ILE A 5 -1.58 10.78 -10.28
C ILE A 5 -1.02 12.18 -10.04
N THR A 6 -1.81 13.06 -9.44
CA THR A 6 -1.40 14.42 -9.09
C THR A 6 -2.05 14.88 -7.78
N LYS A 7 -1.39 15.78 -7.06
CA LYS A 7 -1.98 16.42 -5.87
C LYS A 7 -3.11 17.38 -6.23
N TYR A 8 -3.13 17.90 -7.45
CA TYR A 8 -4.07 18.93 -7.91
C TYR A 8 -4.76 18.51 -9.21
N PRO A 9 -5.60 17.47 -9.20
CA PRO A 9 -6.22 16.93 -10.42
C PRO A 9 -7.02 18.00 -11.18
N ASP A 10 -7.77 18.85 -10.48
CA ASP A 10 -8.59 19.89 -11.13
C ASP A 10 -7.76 20.97 -11.82
N ILE A 11 -6.58 21.29 -11.26
CA ILE A 11 -5.64 22.22 -11.89
C ILE A 11 -5.01 21.58 -13.12
N THR A 12 -4.62 20.30 -13.03
CA THR A 12 -4.10 19.57 -14.18
C THR A 12 -5.13 19.49 -15.32
N LEU A 13 -6.39 19.17 -15.00
CA LEU A 13 -7.48 19.20 -15.98
C LEU A 13 -7.61 20.59 -16.63
N ARG A 14 -7.54 21.67 -15.85
CA ARG A 14 -7.61 23.05 -16.37
C ARG A 14 -6.44 23.38 -17.31
N VAL A 15 -5.22 22.98 -16.94
CA VAL A 15 -4.02 23.18 -17.77
C VAL A 15 -4.16 22.42 -19.10
N LEU A 16 -4.62 21.17 -19.05
CA LEU A 16 -4.85 20.36 -20.25
C LEU A 16 -5.94 20.97 -21.14
N LYS A 17 -7.04 21.47 -20.56
CA LYS A 17 -8.07 22.22 -21.31
C LYS A 17 -7.47 23.45 -22.00
N GLY A 18 -6.63 24.22 -21.29
CA GLY A 18 -5.93 25.36 -21.86
C GLY A 18 -4.98 25.00 -23.00
N ALA A 19 -4.47 23.77 -23.01
CA ALA A 19 -3.65 23.20 -24.09
C ALA A 19 -4.46 22.55 -25.23
N GLY A 20 -5.79 22.66 -25.21
CA GLY A 20 -6.67 22.13 -26.26
C GLY A 20 -7.18 20.70 -26.03
N ALA A 21 -7.00 20.15 -24.84
CA ALA A 21 -7.63 18.87 -24.47
C ALA A 21 -9.13 19.07 -24.14
N VAL A 22 -9.94 18.07 -24.48
CA VAL A 22 -11.35 18.00 -24.05
C VAL A 22 -11.42 17.13 -22.81
N CYS A 23 -11.58 17.76 -21.64
CA CYS A 23 -11.54 17.08 -20.35
C CYS A 23 -12.86 17.21 -19.59
N ALA A 24 -13.28 16.17 -18.87
CA ALA A 24 -14.46 16.20 -18.01
C ALA A 24 -15.78 16.62 -18.71
N GLU A 25 -15.86 16.43 -20.03
CA GLU A 25 -16.96 16.88 -20.90
C GLU A 25 -17.61 15.72 -21.65
N GLY A 26 -17.35 14.47 -21.23
CA GLY A 26 -17.94 13.28 -21.86
C GLY A 26 -17.41 13.01 -23.28
N ALA A 27 -16.18 13.44 -23.58
CA ALA A 27 -15.53 13.12 -24.84
C ALA A 27 -15.48 11.59 -25.08
N PRO A 28 -15.56 11.12 -26.33
CA PRO A 28 -15.53 9.70 -26.63
C PRO A 28 -14.22 9.07 -26.13
N GLN A 29 -14.34 8.00 -25.34
CA GLN A 29 -13.21 7.22 -24.85
C GLN A 29 -12.93 6.09 -25.85
N LYS A 30 -11.79 6.16 -26.56
CA LYS A 30 -11.38 5.12 -27.53
C LYS A 30 -10.37 4.16 -26.93
N ILE A 31 -9.52 4.64 -26.03
CA ILE A 31 -8.42 3.88 -25.42
C ILE A 31 -8.69 3.68 -23.93
N LEU A 32 -9.08 4.73 -23.20
CA LEU A 32 -9.27 4.69 -21.75
C LEU A 32 -10.74 4.47 -21.36
N THR A 33 -11.37 3.36 -21.79
CA THR A 33 -12.82 3.11 -21.64
C THR A 33 -13.33 2.93 -20.21
N GLN A 34 -12.43 2.71 -19.24
CA GLN A 34 -12.77 2.59 -17.82
C GLN A 34 -12.48 3.88 -17.05
N CYS A 35 -12.04 4.94 -17.75
CA CYS A 35 -11.74 6.21 -17.12
C CYS A 35 -13.02 6.89 -16.64
N PRO A 36 -13.09 7.34 -15.38
CA PRO A 36 -14.22 8.15 -14.93
C PRO A 36 -14.37 9.39 -15.81
N ALA A 37 -15.59 9.67 -16.26
CA ALA A 37 -15.85 10.76 -17.20
C ALA A 37 -15.33 12.12 -16.69
N THR A 38 -15.37 12.35 -15.37
CA THR A 38 -14.87 13.57 -14.71
C THR A 38 -13.36 13.70 -14.69
N ARG A 39 -12.62 12.60 -14.88
CA ARG A 39 -11.15 12.52 -14.84
C ARG A 39 -10.54 12.24 -16.21
N PHE A 40 -11.36 11.96 -17.20
CA PHE A 40 -10.94 11.71 -18.57
C PHE A 40 -10.60 13.00 -19.32
N CYS A 41 -9.50 12.96 -20.07
CA CYS A 41 -9.09 13.95 -21.05
C CYS A 41 -8.81 13.29 -22.40
N ALA A 42 -9.43 13.82 -23.45
CA ALA A 42 -9.04 13.54 -24.83
C ALA A 42 -8.10 14.65 -25.33
N LEU A 43 -6.90 14.28 -25.74
CA LEU A 43 -5.87 15.15 -26.31
C LEU A 43 -5.73 14.89 -27.82
N PRO A 44 -5.18 15.83 -28.61
CA PRO A 44 -4.90 15.58 -30.03
C PRO A 44 -4.00 14.37 -30.28
N THR A 45 -3.11 14.07 -29.33
CA THR A 45 -2.09 13.01 -29.44
C THR A 45 -2.46 11.74 -28.67
N GLY A 46 -3.58 11.71 -27.94
CA GLY A 46 -3.93 10.55 -27.12
C GLY A 46 -5.00 10.83 -26.08
N GLU A 47 -5.10 9.96 -25.09
CA GLU A 47 -6.08 10.05 -24.01
C GLU A 47 -5.37 9.92 -22.67
N LEU A 48 -5.86 10.59 -21.63
CA LEU A 48 -5.27 10.59 -20.30
C LEU A 48 -6.34 10.54 -19.20
N CYS A 49 -6.11 9.73 -18.16
CA CYS A 49 -6.88 9.81 -16.91
C CYS A 49 -6.08 10.59 -15.87
N ILE A 50 -6.68 11.63 -15.29
CA ILE A 50 -6.06 12.45 -14.25
C ILE A 50 -6.70 12.12 -12.91
N TYR A 51 -5.93 11.54 -11.99
CA TYR A 51 -6.40 11.16 -10.67
C TYR A 51 -5.75 11.98 -9.55
N GLY A 52 -6.52 12.24 -8.51
CA GLY A 52 -6.04 12.66 -7.19
C GLY A 52 -5.39 11.51 -6.41
N ILE A 53 -4.68 11.86 -5.33
CA ILE A 53 -4.09 10.87 -4.41
C ILE A 53 -5.18 10.02 -3.72
N ASP A 54 -6.32 10.63 -3.40
CA ASP A 54 -7.50 9.99 -2.82
C ASP A 54 -8.27 9.09 -3.81
N GLU A 55 -7.99 9.25 -5.10
CA GLU A 55 -8.64 8.51 -6.19
C GLU A 55 -7.80 7.34 -6.72
N ILE A 56 -6.60 7.10 -6.16
CA ILE A 56 -5.69 6.02 -6.57
C ILE A 56 -6.39 4.65 -6.66
N LYS A 57 -7.32 4.37 -5.75
CA LYS A 57 -8.11 3.12 -5.75
C LYS A 57 -8.96 2.89 -7.01
N SER A 58 -9.21 3.95 -7.79
CA SER A 58 -10.02 3.92 -9.01
C SER A 58 -9.18 3.71 -10.27
N MET A 59 -7.85 3.68 -10.12
CA MET A 59 -6.91 3.36 -11.18
C MET A 59 -7.04 1.90 -11.58
N THR A 60 -6.83 1.63 -12.87
CA THR A 60 -7.00 0.28 -13.43
C THR A 60 -5.69 -0.35 -13.88
N GLN A 61 -4.63 0.45 -14.04
CA GLN A 61 -3.33 -0.07 -14.49
C GLN A 61 -2.24 -0.05 -13.46
N ILE A 62 -2.35 0.81 -12.46
CA ILE A 62 -1.39 0.82 -11.36
C ILE A 62 -2.13 0.36 -10.11
N SER A 63 -1.71 -0.78 -9.57
CA SER A 63 -2.27 -1.33 -8.34
C SER A 63 -1.73 -0.62 -7.11
N ALA A 64 -2.50 -0.67 -6.00
CA ALA A 64 -2.04 -0.14 -4.72
C ALA A 64 -0.74 -0.82 -4.23
N SER A 65 -0.54 -2.10 -4.54
CA SER A 65 0.69 -2.83 -4.21
C SER A 65 1.92 -2.32 -4.97
N GLU A 66 1.77 -1.96 -6.25
CA GLU A 66 2.87 -1.38 -7.04
C GLU A 66 3.27 -0.01 -6.51
N ILE A 67 2.29 0.81 -6.14
CA ILE A 67 2.54 2.12 -5.51
C ILE A 67 3.20 1.92 -4.14
N ALA A 68 2.69 1.00 -3.32
CA ALA A 68 3.26 0.71 -2.01
C ALA A 68 4.73 0.25 -2.12
N ALA A 69 5.04 -0.62 -3.07
CA ALA A 69 6.41 -1.07 -3.33
C ALA A 69 7.34 0.05 -3.82
N ALA A 70 6.82 1.04 -4.56
CA ALA A 70 7.59 2.18 -5.02
C ALA A 70 7.83 3.26 -3.95
N VAL A 71 6.88 3.41 -3.01
CA VAL A 71 6.90 4.49 -1.99
C VAL A 71 7.50 4.02 -0.67
N ALA A 72 7.25 2.79 -0.27
CA ALA A 72 7.90 2.20 0.89
C ALA A 72 9.24 1.64 0.44
N PRO A 73 10.39 2.13 0.95
CA PRO A 73 11.62 1.38 0.81
C PRO A 73 11.36 -0.02 1.35
N GLU A 74 11.83 -1.06 0.65
CA GLU A 74 11.89 -2.40 1.23
C GLU A 74 12.59 -2.22 2.57
N SER A 75 11.79 -2.23 3.62
CA SER A 75 12.30 -2.39 4.95
C SER A 75 12.90 -3.76 4.83
N GLN A 76 14.22 -3.82 4.66
CA GLN A 76 14.98 -4.98 5.04
C GLN A 76 14.44 -5.26 6.44
N SER A 77 13.51 -6.21 6.49
CA SER A 77 13.18 -6.86 7.72
C SER A 77 14.49 -7.55 8.01
N ASP A 78 15.38 -6.81 8.67
CA ASP A 78 16.12 -7.36 9.78
C ASP A 78 15.04 -8.08 10.56
N ALA A 79 14.88 -9.36 10.24
CA ALA A 79 14.38 -10.35 11.15
C ALA A 79 15.36 -10.25 12.33
N SER A 80 15.16 -9.23 13.16
CA SER A 80 15.69 -9.16 14.50
C SER A 80 15.29 -10.50 15.11
N PRO A 81 16.21 -11.17 15.81
CA PRO A 81 16.11 -12.59 16.10
C PRO A 81 15.12 -12.82 17.25
N LEU A 82 13.85 -12.44 17.07
CA LEU A 82 12.78 -12.66 18.03
C LEU A 82 12.43 -14.15 18.15
N PHE A 83 12.71 -14.93 17.11
CA PHE A 83 12.66 -16.39 17.21
C PHE A 83 13.82 -16.99 18.01
N ALA A 84 14.95 -16.27 18.15
CA ALA A 84 16.06 -16.71 18.99
C ALA A 84 15.94 -16.25 20.46
N THR A 85 14.89 -15.54 20.85
CA THR A 85 14.64 -15.20 22.26
C THR A 85 13.51 -16.03 22.87
N TRP A 86 12.55 -16.52 22.07
CA TRP A 86 11.42 -17.30 22.59
C TRP A 86 11.85 -18.66 23.17
N TRP A 87 12.73 -19.41 22.51
CA TRP A 87 13.28 -20.66 23.06
C TRP A 87 14.07 -20.47 24.37
N VAL A 88 14.82 -19.37 24.52
CA VAL A 88 15.56 -19.04 25.74
C VAL A 88 14.60 -18.65 26.86
N ALA A 89 13.59 -17.82 26.56
CA ALA A 89 12.55 -17.46 27.51
C ALA A 89 11.73 -18.68 27.97
N GLY A 90 11.40 -19.58 27.04
CA GLY A 90 10.72 -20.85 27.34
C GLY A 90 11.57 -21.79 28.20
N ALA A 91 12.87 -21.91 27.91
CA ALA A 91 13.79 -22.75 28.68
C ALA A 91 13.96 -22.24 30.13
N VAL A 92 14.08 -20.92 30.33
CA VAL A 92 14.24 -20.33 31.68
C VAL A 92 12.97 -20.49 32.51
N LEU A 93 11.80 -20.23 31.94
CA LEU A 93 10.52 -20.41 32.63
C LEU A 93 10.23 -21.89 32.95
N GLY A 94 10.52 -22.79 32.01
CA GLY A 94 10.37 -24.23 32.19
C GLY A 94 11.27 -24.77 33.31
N ALA A 95 12.56 -24.39 33.30
CA ALA A 95 13.51 -24.80 34.33
C ALA A 95 13.10 -24.31 35.73
N GLY A 96 12.64 -23.05 35.84
CA GLY A 96 12.17 -22.47 37.11
C GLY A 96 10.93 -23.17 37.67
N LEU A 97 9.96 -23.52 36.83
CA LEU A 97 8.76 -24.25 37.25
C LEU A 97 9.10 -25.68 37.72
N ILE A 98 9.98 -26.38 37.02
CA ILE A 98 10.39 -27.74 37.40
C ILE A 98 11.14 -27.72 38.74
N THR A 99 12.11 -26.82 38.91
CA THR A 99 12.84 -26.71 40.18
C THR A 99 11.91 -26.29 41.33
N GLY A 100 11.01 -25.33 41.11
CA GLY A 100 10.02 -24.92 42.11
C GLY A 100 9.08 -26.05 42.52
N PHE A 101 8.56 -26.82 41.55
CA PHE A 101 7.64 -27.93 41.81
C PHE A 101 8.33 -29.10 42.53
N VAL A 102 9.55 -29.45 42.12
CA VAL A 102 10.34 -30.51 42.79
C VAL A 102 10.69 -30.10 44.22
N PHE A 103 11.14 -28.86 44.44
CA PHE A 103 11.48 -28.37 45.77
C PHE A 103 10.24 -28.25 46.68
N GLY A 104 9.11 -27.81 46.15
CA GLY A 104 7.84 -27.76 46.88
C GLY A 104 7.36 -29.15 47.33
N ASN A 105 7.42 -30.14 46.44
CA ASN A 105 7.07 -31.52 46.79
C ASN A 105 8.06 -32.17 47.78
N TYR A 106 9.34 -31.80 47.71
CA TYR A 106 10.35 -32.29 48.64
C TYR A 106 10.15 -31.72 50.06
N ARG A 107 9.78 -30.44 50.19
CA ARG A 107 9.42 -29.83 51.50
C ARG A 107 8.11 -30.33 52.09
N LYS A 108 7.19 -30.86 51.27
CA LYS A 108 5.92 -31.43 51.75
C LYS A 108 6.09 -32.86 52.31
N LYS A 109 7.17 -33.56 51.96
CA LYS A 109 7.47 -34.94 52.37
C LYS A 109 8.44 -35.05 53.56
N ARG A 110 9.08 -33.96 53.98
CA ARG A 110 9.82 -33.86 55.25
C ARG A 110 8.94 -33.19 56.29
#